data_AF-A0A832ZLG7-F1
#
_entry.id   AF-A0A832ZLG7-F1
#
_cell.length_a   1.000
_cell.length_b   1.000
_cell.length_c   1.000
_cell.angle_alpha   90.00
_cell.angle_beta   90.00
_cell.angle_gamma   90.00
#
_symmetry.space_group_name_H-M   'P 1'
#
loop_
_entity.id
_entity.type
_entity.pdbx_description
1 polymer ?
#
loop_
_entity_poly.entity_id
_entity_poly.type
_entity_poly.pdbx_seq_one_letter_code
_entity_poly.pdbx_strand_id
1 'polypeptide(L)'
;MRLLIDEFEKYIGRPLKDPYGRDVGYIVSFYADVSGVVNEVEVEHSNGTFKSYPIYQFSFEKDGIILIPTWKAEALEVMKQLEIVRKRMKALNELHDK
;
A
#
# COMPACT_ATOMS: atom_id res chain seq x y z
N MET A 1 -4.75 -6.84 -4.11
CA MET A 1 -5.43 -7.36 -2.91
C MET A 1 -6.73 -6.61 -2.77
N ARG A 2 -7.86 -7.29 -2.57
CA ARG A 2 -9.14 -6.67 -2.22
C ARG A 2 -9.40 -7.06 -0.76
N LEU A 3 -9.69 -6.08 0.09
CA LEU A 3 -9.96 -6.28 1.51
C LEU A 3 -11.40 -5.84 1.76
N LEU A 4 -12.22 -6.77 2.26
CA LEU A 4 -13.61 -6.46 2.62
C LEU A 4 -13.69 -5.88 4.03
N ILE A 5 -14.75 -5.13 4.31
CA ILE A 5 -15.01 -4.51 5.62
C ILE A 5 -14.87 -5.52 6.77
N ASP A 6 -15.55 -6.66 6.68
CA ASP A 6 -15.55 -7.69 7.73
C ASP A 6 -14.15 -8.23 8.04
N GLU A 7 -13.28 -8.26 7.03
CA GLU A 7 -11.89 -8.68 7.22
C GLU A 7 -11.01 -7.57 7.79
N PHE A 8 -11.38 -6.31 7.56
CA PHE A 8 -10.60 -5.14 7.94
C PHE A 8 -10.83 -4.74 9.40
N GLU A 9 -12.03 -4.94 9.95
CA GLU A 9 -12.39 -4.51 11.31
C GLU A 9 -11.39 -5.01 12.38
N LYS A 10 -10.82 -6.20 12.20
CA LYS A 10 -9.80 -6.79 13.10
C LYS A 10 -8.49 -6.01 13.19
N TYR A 11 -8.26 -5.06 12.28
CA TYR A 11 -7.06 -4.23 12.22
C TYR A 11 -7.25 -2.85 12.87
N ILE A 12 -8.48 -2.44 13.20
CA ILE A 12 -8.70 -1.18 13.93
C ILE A 12 -8.02 -1.25 15.31
N GLY A 13 -7.37 -0.15 15.69
CA GLY A 13 -6.62 -0.03 16.94
C GLY A 13 -5.27 -0.74 16.94
N ARG A 14 -4.88 -1.42 15.85
CA ARG A 14 -3.55 -2.04 15.78
C ARG A 14 -2.46 -1.01 15.48
N PRO A 15 -1.26 -1.19 16.06
CA PRO A 15 -0.12 -0.32 15.78
C PRO A 15 0.40 -0.56 14.36
N LEU A 16 0.85 0.52 13.75
CA LEU A 16 1.49 0.56 12.45
C LEU A 16 2.98 0.82 12.60
N LYS A 17 3.76 0.09 11.82
CA LYS A 17 5.20 0.34 11.68
C LYS A 17 5.52 0.78 10.27
N ASP A 18 6.62 1.50 10.11
CA ASP A 18 7.18 1.73 8.78
C ASP A 18 8.05 0.52 8.35
N PRO A 19 8.49 0.45 7.08
CA PRO A 19 9.36 -0.62 6.60
C PRO A 19 10.74 -0.69 7.29
N TYR A 20 11.06 0.28 8.15
CA TYR A 20 12.30 0.39 8.90
C TYR A 20 12.09 0.05 10.39
N GLY A 21 10.89 -0.41 10.77
CA GLY A 21 10.55 -0.84 12.13
C GLY A 21 10.18 0.28 13.09
N ARG A 22 10.04 1.53 12.64
CA ARG A 22 9.64 2.67 13.47
C ARG A 22 8.13 2.69 13.65
N ASP A 23 7.66 2.98 14.86
CA ASP A 23 6.23 3.15 15.13
C ASP A 23 5.70 4.42 14.46
N VAL A 24 4.65 4.25 13.66
CA VAL A 24 4.00 5.34 12.91
C VAL A 24 2.80 5.89 13.68
N GLY A 25 2.04 5.00 14.32
CA GLY A 25 0.76 5.33 14.91
C GLY A 25 -0.19 4.13 14.95
N TYR A 26 -1.50 4.40 14.93
CA TYR A 26 -2.56 3.38 15.02
C TYR A 26 -3.60 3.55 13.91
N ILE A 27 -4.19 2.44 13.46
CA ILE A 27 -5.34 2.48 12.54
C ILE A 27 -6.57 2.91 13.34
N VAL A 28 -7.25 3.97 12.92
CA VAL A 28 -8.46 4.47 13.60
C VAL A 28 -9.74 4.23 12.81
N SER A 29 -9.69 4.37 11.49
CA SER A 29 -10.87 4.26 10.62
C SER A 29 -10.48 3.78 9.23
N PHE A 30 -11.47 3.46 8.40
CA PHE A 30 -11.30 3.11 7.00
C PHE A 30 -12.48 3.62 6.17
N TYR A 31 -12.24 3.83 4.88
CA TYR A 31 -13.24 4.21 3.90
C TYR A 31 -13.39 3.08 2.90
N ALA A 32 -14.62 2.59 2.74
CA ALA A 32 -14.98 1.53 1.82
C ALA A 32 -15.93 2.03 0.74
N ASP A 33 -15.90 1.40 -0.43
CA ASP A 33 -16.90 1.64 -1.47
C ASP A 33 -18.25 0.97 -1.17
N VAL A 34 -19.24 1.24 -2.02
CA VAL A 34 -20.58 0.63 -1.95
C VAL A 34 -20.58 -0.89 -2.08
N SER A 35 -19.49 -1.49 -2.58
CA SER A 35 -19.33 -2.94 -2.69
C SER A 35 -18.68 -3.55 -1.44
N GLY A 36 -18.38 -2.72 -0.42
CA GLY A 36 -17.72 -3.14 0.81
C GLY A 36 -16.22 -3.35 0.67
N VAL A 37 -15.58 -2.84 -0.39
CA VAL A 37 -14.12 -2.93 -0.56
C VAL A 37 -13.46 -1.71 0.07
N VAL A 38 -12.53 -1.95 1.00
CA VAL A 38 -11.75 -0.89 1.65
C VAL A 38 -10.76 -0.28 0.66
N ASN A 39 -10.83 1.04 0.48
CA ASN A 39 -9.98 1.79 -0.45
C ASN A 39 -8.96 2.67 0.29
N GLU A 40 -9.35 3.27 1.42
CA GLU A 40 -8.48 4.13 2.23
C GLU A 40 -8.57 3.76 3.70
N VAL A 41 -7.48 4.01 4.42
CA VAL A 41 -7.32 3.75 5.85
C VAL A 41 -6.85 5.03 6.51
N GLU A 42 -7.53 5.42 7.58
CA GLU A 42 -7.18 6.58 8.39
C GLU A 42 -6.28 6.16 9.55
N VAL A 43 -5.18 6.89 9.71
CA VAL A 43 -4.14 6.62 10.69
C VAL A 43 -4.01 7.81 11.62
N GLU A 44 -4.06 7.54 12.93
CA GLU A 44 -3.63 8.48 13.96
C GLU A 44 -2.14 8.33 14.16
N HIS A 45 -1.39 9.37 13.79
CA HIS A 45 0.04 9.44 14.04
C HIS A 45 0.34 9.75 15.51
N SER A 46 1.52 9.34 15.99
CA SER A 46 1.95 9.60 17.38
C SER A 46 2.01 11.07 17.79
N ASN A 47 1.94 12.00 16.84
CA ASN A 47 1.85 13.45 17.06
C ASN A 47 0.39 13.97 17.19
N GLY A 48 -0.61 13.08 17.22
CA GLY A 48 -2.04 13.41 17.27
C GLY A 48 -2.63 13.89 15.94
N THR A 49 -1.88 13.78 14.83
CA THR A 49 -2.40 14.13 13.50
C THR A 49 -3.04 12.92 12.85
N PHE A 50 -4.13 13.16 12.12
CA PHE A 50 -4.85 12.14 11.39
C PHE A 50 -4.55 12.27 9.90
N LYS A 51 -4.27 11.15 9.26
CA LYS A 51 -4.04 11.14 7.81
C LYS A 51 -4.59 9.87 7.18
N SER A 52 -5.29 10.05 6.06
CA SER A 52 -5.75 8.96 5.23
C SER A 52 -4.67 8.52 4.25
N TYR A 53 -4.57 7.20 4.10
CA TYR A 53 -3.65 6.54 3.20
C TYR A 53 -4.40 5.49 2.37
N PRO A 54 -4.09 5.35 1.08
CA PRO A 54 -4.66 4.29 0.27
C PRO A 54 -4.29 2.89 0.79
N ILE A 55 -5.23 1.94 0.69
CA ILE A 55 -5.05 0.56 1.18
C ILE A 55 -3.82 -0.14 0.59
N TYR A 56 -3.40 0.22 -0.62
CA TYR A 56 -2.24 -0.36 -1.29
C TYR A 56 -0.90 0.01 -0.63
N GLN A 57 -0.87 1.03 0.23
CA GLN A 57 0.31 1.39 1.02
C GLN A 57 0.46 0.52 2.27
N PHE A 58 -0.52 -0.32 2.60
CA PHE A 58 -0.47 -1.19 3.77
C PHE A 58 -0.06 -2.61 3.40
N SER A 59 0.96 -3.13 4.07
CA SER A 59 1.32 -4.55 4.05
C SER A 59 0.85 -5.20 5.34
N PHE A 60 -0.09 -6.14 5.23
CA PHE A 60 -0.60 -6.91 6.37
C PHE A 60 0.22 -8.20 6.49
N GLU A 61 1.24 -8.19 7.33
CA GLU A 61 2.10 -9.35 7.58
C GLU A 61 1.69 -10.07 8.87
N LYS A 62 2.28 -11.25 9.12
CA LYS A 62 1.99 -12.02 10.34
C LYS A 62 2.40 -11.28 11.62
N ASP A 63 3.50 -10.53 11.54
CA ASP A 63 4.13 -9.87 12.69
C ASP A 63 3.67 -8.41 12.88
N GLY A 64 2.80 -7.90 12.01
CA GLY A 64 2.28 -6.54 12.13
C GLY A 64 1.78 -5.94 10.82
N ILE A 65 1.39 -4.68 10.89
CA ILE A 65 0.92 -3.90 9.74
C ILE A 65 1.98 -2.86 9.41
N ILE A 66 2.45 -2.87 8.17
CA ILE A 66 3.49 -1.96 7.69
C ILE A 66 2.87 -0.92 6.78
N LEU A 67 3.04 0.37 7.11
CA LEU A 67 2.69 1.48 6.23
C LEU A 67 3.90 1.87 5.36
N ILE A 68 3.80 1.62 4.06
CA ILE A 68 4.79 2.00 3.07
C ILE A 68 4.69 3.52 2.84
N PRO A 69 5.79 4.29 3.03
CA PRO A 69 5.80 5.71 2.75
C PRO A 69 5.40 6.01 1.30
N THR A 70 4.68 7.11 1.08
CA THR A 70 4.17 7.50 -0.24
C THR A 70 5.27 7.57 -1.30
N TRP A 71 6.42 8.19 -1.00
CA TRP A 71 7.56 8.25 -1.91
C TRP A 71 8.09 6.87 -2.31
N LYS A 72 8.03 5.90 -1.40
CA LYS A 72 8.50 4.52 -1.65
C LYS A 72 7.49 3.77 -2.50
N ALA A 73 6.20 3.95 -2.24
CA ALA A 73 5.14 3.40 -3.07
C ALA A 73 5.22 3.91 -4.52
N GLU A 74 5.44 5.22 -4.69
CA GLU A 74 5.64 5.85 -6.00
C GLU A 74 6.88 5.30 -6.71
N ALA A 75 8.01 5.19 -6.00
CA ALA A 75 9.24 4.63 -6.56
C ALA A 75 9.06 3.15 -7.01
N LEU A 76 8.36 2.35 -6.22
CA LEU A 76 8.03 0.95 -6.56
C LEU A 76 7.19 0.86 -7.84
N GLU A 77 6.19 1.73 -7.98
CA GLU A 77 5.36 1.76 -9.19
C GLU A 77 6.19 2.18 -10.42
N VAL A 78 7.03 3.21 -10.30
CA VAL A 78 7.93 3.63 -11.39
C VAL A 78 8.88 2.51 -11.80
N MET A 79 9.47 1.78 -10.83
CA MET A 79 10.35 0.65 -11.14
C MET A 79 9.61 -0.46 -11.90
N LYS A 80 8.38 -0.79 -11.49
CA LYS A 80 7.54 -1.76 -12.19
C LYS A 80 7.23 -1.34 -13.63
N GLN A 81 6.86 -0.08 -13.83
CA GLN A 81 6.60 0.46 -15.17
C GLN A 81 7.86 0.40 -16.04
N LEU A 82 9.03 0.73 -15.48
CA LEU A 82 10.30 0.65 -16.18
C LEU A 82 10.64 -0.78 -16.61
N GLU A 83 10.41 -1.78 -15.76
CA GLU A 83 10.61 -3.19 -16.12
C GLU A 83 9.71 -3.62 -17.28
N ILE A 84 8.42 -3.24 -17.25
CA ILE A 84 7.48 -3.54 -18.33
C ILE A 84 7.95 -2.91 -19.64
N VAL A 85 8.35 -1.65 -19.59
CA VAL A 85 8.86 -0.92 -20.77
C VAL A 85 10.12 -1.57 -21.31
N ARG A 86 11.06 -1.99 -20.46
CA ARG A 86 12.28 -2.72 -20.88
C ARG A 86 11.94 -4.05 -21.57
N LYS A 87 11.00 -4.83 -21.02
CA LYS A 87 10.54 -6.08 -21.64
C LYS A 87 9.93 -5.84 -23.01
N ARG A 88 9.10 -4.81 -23.16
CA ARG A 88 8.50 -4.42 -24.45
C ARG A 88 9.53 -3.97 -25.47
N MET A 89 10.52 -3.15 -25.06
CA MET A 89 11.62 -2.75 -25.95
C MET A 89 12.44 -3.95 -26.42
N LYS A 90 12.76 -4.88 -25.52
CA LYS A 90 13.48 -6.10 -25.89
C LYS A 90 12.71 -6.93 -26.92
N ALA A 91 11.43 -7.19 -26.68
CA ALA A 91 10.58 -7.92 -27.62
C ALA A 91 10.45 -7.22 -28.98
N LEU A 92 10.40 -5.87 -28.99
CA LEU A 92 10.36 -5.09 -30.22
C LEU A 92 11.67 -5.24 -31.03
N ASN A 93 12.82 -5.17 -30.36
CA ASN A 93 14.12 -5.37 -31.02
C ASN A 93 14.23 -6.79 -31.59
N GLU A 94 13.82 -7.81 -30.84
CA GLU A 94 13.80 -9.21 -31.31
C GLU A 94 12.89 -9.44 -32.52
N LEU A 95 11.83 -8.64 -32.68
CA LEU A 95 10.97 -8.67 -33.86
C LEU A 95 11.57 -7.94 -35.06
N HIS A 96 12.33 -6.88 -34.82
CA HIS A 96 12.97 -6.10 -35.89
C HIS A 96 14.23 -6.79 -36.43
N ASP A 97 14.95 -7.53 -35.59
CA ASP A 97 16.15 -8.29 -35.97
C ASP A 97 15.82 -9.63 -36.69
N LYS A 98 14.55 -9.86 -37.04
CA LYS A 98 14.04 -11.00 -37.83
C LYS A 98 13.63 -10.55 -39.23
#